data_AF-A0A967KKP7-F1
#
_entry.id   AF-A0A967KKP7-F1
#
_cell.length_a   1.000
_cell.length_b   1.000
_cell.length_c   1.000
_cell.angle_alpha   90.00
_cell.angle_beta   90.00
_cell.angle_gamma   90.00
#
_symmetry.space_group_name_H-M   'P 1'
#
loop_
_entity.id
_entity.type
_entity.pdbx_description
1 polymer ?
#
loop_
_entity_poly.entity_id
_entity_poly.type
_entity_poly.pdbx_seq_one_letter_code
_entity_poly.pdbx_strand_id
1 'polypeptide(L)'
;ELMRFCGHTITSNCPGHGRQSFDGAQQVLGFYYLGMDQHVRNFKQLLRDLKQGNTKSAKRQMAFYRWYHTVHHFPAGFIQDTYKKIFVKNDLIRGALS
;
A
#
# COMPACT_ATOMS: atom_id res chain seq x y z
N GLU A 1 1.26 14.06 14.17
CA GLU A 1 -0.05 13.49 13.77
C GLU A 1 0.03 12.13 13.07
N LEU A 2 0.43 12.00 11.79
CA LEU A 2 0.35 10.71 11.04
C LEU A 2 0.99 9.50 11.76
N MET A 3 2.23 9.64 12.23
CA MET A 3 2.95 8.56 12.93
C MET A 3 2.34 8.16 14.27
N ARG A 4 1.46 8.98 14.84
CA ARG A 4 0.77 8.67 16.10
C ARG A 4 -0.27 7.56 15.90
N PHE A 5 -0.89 7.51 14.73
CA PHE A 5 -1.97 6.57 14.41
C PHE A 5 -1.56 5.45 13.45
N CYS A 6 -0.54 5.71 12.64
CA CYS A 6 -0.12 4.83 11.56
C CYS A 6 1.31 4.28 11.76
N GLY A 7 1.94 4.60 12.89
CA GLY A 7 3.32 4.29 13.18
C GLY A 7 3.49 3.19 14.23
N HIS A 8 4.62 2.48 14.16
CA HIS A 8 5.07 1.59 15.21
C HIS A 8 6.60 1.57 15.30
N THR A 9 7.11 1.12 16.45
CA THR A 9 8.53 0.85 16.67
C THR A 9 8.82 -0.62 16.46
N ILE A 10 9.89 -0.95 15.73
CA ILE A 10 10.29 -2.34 15.50
C ILE A 10 10.76 -2.99 16.81
N THR A 11 10.18 -4.15 17.13
CA THR A 11 10.46 -4.92 18.35
C THR A 11 11.89 -5.48 18.36
N SER A 12 12.38 -5.88 19.54
CA SER A 12 13.76 -6.36 19.74
C SER A 12 14.11 -7.62 18.95
N ASN A 13 13.10 -8.39 18.53
CA ASN A 13 13.28 -9.69 17.89
C ASN A 13 13.34 -9.62 16.36
N CYS A 14 13.26 -8.42 15.78
CA CYS A 14 13.26 -8.21 14.34
C CYS A 14 14.45 -7.35 13.91
N PRO A 15 15.04 -7.61 12.72
CA PRO A 15 16.03 -6.71 12.13
C PRO A 15 15.49 -5.28 12.04
N GLY A 16 16.29 -4.30 12.48
CA GLY A 16 15.87 -2.90 12.52
C GLY A 16 15.20 -2.45 13.82
N HIS A 17 15.36 -3.20 14.92
CA HIS A 17 14.92 -2.82 16.27
C HIS A 17 15.13 -1.32 16.59
N GLY A 18 14.13 -0.72 17.22
CA GLY A 18 14.17 0.69 17.66
C GLY A 18 13.87 1.70 16.56
N ARG A 19 13.82 1.28 15.29
CA ARG A 19 13.42 2.17 14.18
C ARG A 19 11.93 2.46 14.22
N GLN A 20 11.58 3.71 13.93
CA GLN A 20 10.22 4.15 13.67
C GLN A 20 9.81 3.78 12.25
N SER A 21 8.69 3.09 12.12
CA SER A 21 8.21 2.56 10.85
C SER A 21 6.71 2.85 10.68
N PHE A 22 6.32 3.14 9.45
CA PHE A 22 4.91 3.19 9.08
C PHE A 22 4.39 1.76 8.96
N ASP A 23 3.21 1.48 9.51
CA ASP A 23 2.57 0.19 9.38
C ASP A 23 1.99 0.01 7.97
N GLY A 24 2.60 -0.88 7.18
CA GLY A 24 2.15 -1.16 5.82
C GLY A 24 0.74 -1.78 5.76
N ALA A 25 0.21 -2.33 6.85
CA ALA A 25 -1.18 -2.78 6.88
C ALA A 25 -2.15 -1.62 6.59
N GLN A 26 -1.80 -0.40 7.02
CA GLN A 26 -2.58 0.79 6.71
C GLN A 26 -2.50 1.18 5.24
N GLN A 27 -1.38 0.92 4.56
CA GLN A 27 -1.27 1.10 3.12
C GLN A 27 -2.21 0.15 2.37
N VAL A 28 -2.32 -1.11 2.80
CA VAL A 28 -3.27 -2.07 2.21
C VAL A 28 -4.72 -1.63 2.43
N LEU A 29 -5.06 -1.16 3.64
CA LEU A 29 -6.39 -0.60 3.92
C LEU A 29 -6.70 0.61 3.03
N GLY A 30 -5.77 1.57 2.95
CA GLY A 30 -5.90 2.75 2.10
C GLY A 30 -6.11 2.40 0.63
N PHE A 31 -5.37 1.43 0.11
CA PHE A 31 -5.55 0.91 -1.26
C PHE A 31 -7.00 0.46 -1.51
N TYR A 32 -7.58 -0.31 -0.59
CA TYR A 32 -8.97 -0.74 -0.72
C TYR A 32 -9.98 0.40 -0.59
N TYR A 33 -9.76 1.32 0.34
CA TYR A 33 -10.67 2.45 0.55
C TYR A 33 -10.72 3.41 -0.64
N LEU A 34 -9.61 3.61 -1.35
CA LEU A 34 -9.56 4.49 -2.52
C LEU A 34 -10.35 3.98 -3.74
N GLY A 35 -10.84 2.74 -3.72
CA GLY A 35 -11.51 2.15 -4.88
C GLY A 35 -12.37 0.92 -4.56
N MET A 36 -13.06 0.92 -3.42
CA MET A 36 -13.72 -0.29 -2.89
C MET A 36 -14.63 -0.97 -3.91
N ASP A 37 -15.48 -0.22 -4.60
CA ASP A 37 -16.39 -0.75 -5.62
C ASP A 37 -15.63 -1.42 -6.77
N GLN A 38 -14.49 -0.83 -7.19
CA GLN A 38 -13.66 -1.40 -8.24
C GLN A 38 -13.00 -2.70 -7.76
N HIS A 39 -12.54 -2.76 -6.51
CA HIS A 39 -11.98 -3.98 -5.95
C HIS A 39 -12.99 -5.11 -5.90
N VAL A 40 -14.22 -4.82 -5.46
CA VAL A 40 -15.32 -5.79 -5.46
C VAL A 40 -15.61 -6.28 -6.89
N ARG A 41 -15.68 -5.39 -7.88
CA ARG A 41 -15.84 -5.78 -9.30
C ARG A 41 -14.70 -6.66 -9.79
N ASN A 42 -13.46 -6.33 -9.45
CA ASN A 42 -12.27 -7.10 -9.81
C ASN A 42 -12.29 -8.51 -9.20
N PHE A 43 -12.69 -8.66 -7.94
CA PHE A 43 -12.83 -9.98 -7.31
C PHE A 43 -13.98 -10.79 -7.93
N LYS A 44 -15.11 -10.16 -8.24
CA LYS A 44 -16.19 -10.83 -8.99
C LYS A 44 -15.71 -11.31 -10.36
N GLN A 45 -14.89 -10.52 -11.07
CA GLN A 45 -14.30 -10.94 -12.34
C GLN A 45 -13.32 -12.10 -12.17
N LEU A 46 -12.47 -12.07 -11.14
CA LEU A 46 -11.58 -13.18 -10.82
C LEU A 46 -12.35 -14.49 -10.62
N LEU A 47 -13.43 -14.47 -9.85
CA LEU A 47 -14.28 -15.64 -9.64
C LEU A 47 -14.92 -16.14 -10.94
N ARG A 48 -15.38 -15.23 -11.81
CA ARG A 48 -15.90 -15.60 -13.13
C ARG A 48 -14.82 -16.24 -14.00
N ASP A 49 -13.62 -15.67 -14.03
CA ASP A 49 -12.51 -16.20 -14.81
C ASP A 49 -12.10 -17.60 -14.35
N LEU A 50 -12.06 -17.83 -13.04
CA LEU A 50 -11.80 -19.16 -12.48
C LEU A 50 -12.89 -20.16 -12.87
N LYS A 51 -14.17 -19.77 -12.79
CA LYS A 51 -15.31 -20.62 -13.16
C LYS A 51 -15.30 -20.99 -14.65
N GLN A 52 -14.89 -20.07 -15.53
CA GLN A 52 -14.87 -20.25 -16.98
C GLN A 52 -13.58 -20.92 -17.49
N GLY A 53 -12.60 -21.17 -16.62
CA GLY A 53 -11.30 -21.71 -17.03
C GLY A 53 -10.35 -20.69 -17.67
N ASN A 54 -10.62 -19.38 -17.53
CA ASN A 54 -9.79 -18.27 -18.03
C ASN A 54 -8.53 -18.08 -17.16
N THR A 55 -7.69 -19.12 -17.08
CA THR A 55 -6.57 -19.20 -16.13
C THR A 55 -5.53 -18.09 -16.30
N LYS A 56 -5.28 -17.61 -17.52
CA LYS A 56 -4.32 -16.52 -17.78
C LYS A 56 -4.77 -15.20 -17.17
N SER A 57 -6.06 -14.87 -17.29
CA SER A 57 -6.64 -13.65 -16.70
C SER A 57 -6.63 -13.74 -15.17
N ALA A 58 -7.12 -14.87 -14.64
CA ALA A 58 -7.14 -15.13 -13.21
C ALA A 58 -5.74 -15.04 -12.56
N LYS A 59 -4.73 -15.68 -13.16
CA LYS A 59 -3.33 -15.63 -12.67
C LYS A 59 -2.79 -14.21 -12.62
N ARG A 60 -3.08 -13.37 -13.63
CA ARG A 60 -2.69 -11.96 -13.63
C ARG A 60 -3.34 -11.18 -12.50
N GLN A 61 -4.66 -11.34 -12.32
CA GLN A 61 -5.40 -10.66 -11.27
C GLN A 61 -4.89 -11.09 -9.87
N MET A 62 -4.64 -12.39 -9.67
CA MET A 62 -4.08 -12.91 -8.42
C MET A 62 -2.67 -12.36 -8.15
N ALA A 63 -1.82 -12.31 -9.17
CA ALA A 63 -0.47 -11.76 -9.03
C ALA A 63 -0.50 -10.27 -8.65
N PHE A 64 -1.40 -9.50 -9.25
CA PHE A 64 -1.62 -8.10 -8.91
C PHE A 64 -2.01 -7.94 -7.43
N TYR A 65 -3.05 -8.63 -6.96
CA TYR A 65 -3.49 -8.50 -5.57
C TYR A 65 -2.46 -9.04 -4.58
N ARG A 66 -1.74 -10.10 -4.92
CA ARG A 66 -0.65 -10.62 -4.08
C ARG A 66 0.46 -9.58 -3.87
N TRP A 67 0.82 -8.85 -4.92
CA TRP A 67 1.79 -7.78 -4.81
C TRP A 67 1.29 -6.66 -3.91
N TYR A 68 0.05 -6.19 -4.09
CA TYR A 68 -0.54 -5.15 -3.24
C TYR A 68 -0.79 -5.60 -1.78
N HIS A 69 -0.92 -6.90 -1.53
CA HIS A 69 -0.99 -7.48 -0.18
C HIS A 69 0.36 -7.68 0.48
N THR A 70 1.46 -7.51 -0.27
CA THR A 70 2.79 -7.56 0.31
C THR A 70 2.96 -6.27 1.12
N VAL A 71 2.68 -6.36 2.42
CA VAL A 71 2.77 -5.24 3.37
C VAL A 71 4.15 -4.60 3.27
N HIS A 72 4.20 -3.32 2.92
CA HIS A 72 5.45 -2.56 2.84
C HIS A 72 5.63 -1.69 4.09
N HIS A 73 6.54 -2.09 4.96
CA HIS A 73 6.98 -1.26 6.08
C HIS A 73 7.95 -0.20 5.59
N PHE A 74 7.54 1.07 5.68
CA PHE A 74 8.38 2.19 5.24
C PHE A 74 9.01 2.90 6.44
N PRO A 75 10.26 3.37 6.35
CA PRO A 75 10.84 4.22 7.38
C PRO A 75 9.96 5.45 7.61
N ALA A 76 9.69 5.79 8.87
CA ALA A 76 8.80 6.89 9.24
C ALA A 76 9.18 8.22 8.57
N GLY A 77 10.47 8.56 8.60
CA GLY A 77 10.98 9.79 8.02
C GLY A 77 10.76 9.89 6.51
N PHE A 78 10.87 8.76 5.80
CA PHE A 78 10.65 8.71 4.36
C PHE A 78 9.19 9.03 4.01
N ILE A 79 8.22 8.39 4.65
CA ILE A 79 6.79 8.65 4.40
C ILE A 79 6.40 10.07 4.82
N GLN A 80 6.91 10.56 5.94
CA GLN A 80 6.61 11.93 6.38
C GLN A 80 7.13 12.99 5.40
N ASP A 81 8.38 12.86 4.95
CA ASP A 81 8.96 13.82 4.00
C ASP A 81 8.25 13.75 2.65
N THR A 82 8.02 12.53 2.15
CA THR A 82 7.27 12.28 0.92
C THR A 82 5.87 12.88 0.99
N TYR A 83 5.15 12.62 2.08
CA TYR A 83 3.80 13.15 2.29
C TYR A 83 3.80 14.68 2.25
N LYS A 84 4.72 15.30 2.99
CA LYS A 84 4.82 16.75 3.11
C LYS A 84 5.21 17.42 1.79
N LYS A 85 6.21 16.89 1.07
CA LYS A 85 6.68 17.46 -0.20
C LYS A 85 5.67 17.24 -1.32
N ILE A 86 5.19 16.02 -1.49
CA ILE A 86 4.38 15.66 -2.66
C ILE A 86 2.93 16.11 -2.50
N PHE A 87 2.29 15.85 -1.35
CA PHE A 87 0.85 16.04 -1.21
C PHE A 87 0.46 17.35 -0.51
N VAL A 88 1.29 17.85 0.42
CA VAL A 88 1.00 19.12 1.11
C VAL A 88 1.57 20.30 0.33
N LYS A 89 2.86 20.24 -0.03
CA LYS A 89 3.53 21.32 -0.77
C LYS A 89 3.34 21.24 -2.28
N ASN A 90 2.88 20.10 -2.80
CA ASN A 90 2.70 19.88 -4.23
C ASN A 90 3.99 20.06 -5.04
N ASP A 91 5.14 19.76 -4.44
CA ASP A 91 6.47 19.99 -5.04
C ASP A 91 6.64 19.14 -6.31
N LEU A 92 6.05 17.94 -6.35
CA LEU A 92 6.11 17.06 -7.53
C LEU A 92 5.43 17.70 -8.75
N ILE A 93 4.18 18.14 -8.62
CA ILE A 93 3.43 18.73 -9.75
C ILE A 93 3.96 20.11 -10.15
N ARG A 94 4.67 20.78 -9.24
CA ARG A 94 5.34 22.07 -9.49
C ARG A 94 6.73 21.92 -10.11
N GLY A 95 7.24 20.69 -10.25
CA GLY A 95 8.61 20.44 -10.72
C GLY A 95 9.70 20.91 -9.74
N ALA A 96 9.35 21.08 -8.45
CA ALA A 96 10.24 21.55 -7.39
C ALA A 96 10.69 20.42 -6.44
N LEU A 97 10.36 19.16 -6.75
CA LEU A 97 10.75 18.01 -5.93
C LEU A 97 12.25 17.73 -6.10
N SER A 98 13.00 17.89 -4.99
CA SER A 98 14.44 17.60 -4.86
C SER A 98 14.73 16.62 -3.74
#